data_AF-A0A519E9Y2-F1
#
_entry.id   AF-A0A519E9Y2-F1
#
_cell.length_a   1.000
_cell.length_b   1.000
_cell.length_c   1.000
_cell.angle_alpha   90.00
_cell.angle_beta   90.00
_cell.angle_gamma   90.00
#
_symmetry.space_group_name_H-M   'P 1'
#
loop_
_entity.id
_entity.type
_entity.pdbx_description
1 polymer ?
#
loop_
_entity_poly.entity_id
_entity_poly.type
_entity_poly.pdbx_seq_one_letter_code
_entity_poly.pdbx_strand_id
1 'polypeptide(L)'
;MAEVKLLSDPTNGAVVHLPGRAFPGVVIQGDTLDTLIAKLREVLTEEGATDRDQLLADVIERLENVQARYEAVLMHEGIALPYSRSKGI
;
A
#
# COMPACT_ATOMS: atom_id res chain seq x y z
N MET A 1 -15.97 9.93 19.53
CA MET A 1 -15.20 9.29 18.45
C MET A 1 -13.95 10.12 18.23
N ALA A 2 -12.81 9.49 17.96
CA ALA A 2 -11.55 10.22 17.75
C ALA A 2 -11.44 10.66 16.28
N GLU A 3 -10.94 11.87 16.02
CA GLU A 3 -10.90 12.48 14.68
C GLU A 3 -9.72 11.97 13.86
N VAL A 4 -9.96 11.56 12.61
CA VAL A 4 -8.91 11.08 11.70
C VAL A 4 -8.44 12.23 10.81
N LYS A 5 -7.14 12.52 10.81
CA LYS A 5 -6.56 13.53 9.91
C LYS A 5 -6.28 12.91 8.55
N LEU A 6 -6.87 13.46 7.49
CA LEU A 6 -6.53 13.10 6.11
C LEU A 6 -5.29 13.91 5.67
N LEU A 7 -4.24 13.22 5.21
CA LEU A 7 -2.95 13.81 4.83
C LEU A 7 -2.70 13.80 3.31
N SER A 8 -3.59 13.19 2.53
CA SER A 8 -3.49 13.12 1.07
C SER A 8 -4.87 13.29 0.42
N ASP A 9 -4.90 13.38 -0.90
CA ASP A 9 -6.15 13.27 -1.64
C ASP A 9 -6.87 11.94 -1.34
N PRO A 10 -8.22 11.93 -1.37
CA PRO A 10 -9.03 10.74 -1.10
C PRO A 10 -9.03 9.79 -2.31
N THR A 11 -7.90 9.10 -2.53
CA THR A 11 -7.70 8.08 -3.58
C THR A 11 -7.68 6.65 -2.99
N ASN A 12 -7.49 5.61 -3.82
CA ASN A 12 -7.38 4.17 -3.46
C ASN A 12 -6.10 3.82 -2.66
N GLY A 13 -5.77 4.61 -1.65
CA GLY A 13 -4.49 4.60 -0.95
C GLY A 13 -4.29 5.90 -0.18
N ALA A 14 -5.36 6.46 0.39
CA ALA A 14 -5.30 7.74 1.09
C ALA A 14 -4.49 7.61 2.38
N VAL A 15 -3.59 8.55 2.63
CA VAL A 15 -2.77 8.57 3.83
C VAL A 15 -3.53 9.30 4.94
N VAL A 16 -3.68 8.63 6.08
CA VAL A 16 -4.42 9.16 7.24
C VAL A 16 -3.63 9.01 8.52
N HIS A 17 -3.79 9.97 9.43
CA HIS A 17 -3.24 9.88 10.78
C HIS A 17 -4.37 9.56 11.76
N LEU A 18 -4.36 8.32 12.25
CA LEU A 18 -5.28 7.90 13.30
C LEU A 18 -4.82 8.43 14.67
N PRO A 19 -5.74 8.89 15.54
CA PRO A 19 -5.41 9.31 16.90
C PRO A 19 -4.66 8.24 17.69
N GLY A 20 -3.59 8.66 18.38
CA GLY A 20 -2.78 7.77 19.21
C GLY A 20 -1.77 6.90 18.45
N ARG A 21 -1.67 7.00 17.13
CA ARG A 21 -0.61 6.35 16.34
C ARG A 21 0.59 7.29 16.17
N ALA A 22 1.79 6.73 16.26
CA ALA A 22 3.03 7.49 16.05
C ALA A 22 3.24 7.89 14.58
N PHE A 23 2.79 7.03 13.66
CA PHE A 23 2.96 7.23 12.22
C PHE A 23 1.61 7.21 11.51
N PRO A 24 1.45 7.95 10.40
CA PRO A 24 0.31 7.80 9.52
C PRO A 24 0.22 6.38 8.96
N GLY A 25 -1.00 5.97 8.60
CA GLY A 25 -1.29 4.75 7.87
C GLY A 25 -1.89 5.04 6.51
N VAL A 26 -2.08 3.99 5.71
CA VAL A 26 -2.76 4.06 4.41
C VAL A 26 -4.12 3.38 4.50
N VAL A 27 -5.15 4.04 3.97
CA VAL A 27 -6.46 3.44 3.73
C VAL A 27 -6.42 2.71 2.39
N ILE A 28 -6.62 1.39 2.43
CA ILE A 28 -6.90 0.58 1.24
C ILE A 28 -8.42 0.41 1.17
N GLN A 29 -9.03 0.82 0.06
CA GLN A 29 -10.48 0.65 -0.13
C GLN A 29 -10.83 -0.84 -0.23
N GLY A 30 -12.04 -1.20 0.21
CA GLY A 30 -12.45 -2.61 0.33
C GLY A 30 -12.46 -3.38 -0.99
N ASP A 31 -12.80 -2.73 -2.09
CA ASP A 31 -12.76 -3.29 -3.45
C ASP A 31 -11.32 -3.52 -3.96
N THR A 32 -10.42 -2.58 -3.68
CA THR A 32 -9.00 -2.69 -3.98
C THR A 32 -8.38 -3.82 -3.16
N LEU A 33 -8.73 -3.92 -1.87
CA LEU A 33 -8.30 -5.00 -0.99
C LEU A 33 -8.77 -6.37 -1.51
N ASP A 34 -10.04 -6.50 -1.88
CA ASP A 34 -10.60 -7.74 -2.44
C ASP A 34 -9.88 -8.15 -3.73
N THR A 35 -9.63 -7.20 -4.63
CA THR A 35 -8.91 -7.42 -5.88
C THR A 35 -7.48 -7.92 -5.65
N LEU A 36 -6.75 -7.32 -4.68
CA LEU A 36 -5.39 -7.76 -4.35
C LEU A 36 -5.38 -9.18 -3.79
N ILE A 37 -6.34 -9.53 -2.93
CA ILE A 37 -6.49 -10.88 -2.38
C ILE A 37 -6.83 -11.88 -3.49
N ALA A 38 -7.73 -11.54 -4.42
CA ALA A 38 -8.10 -12.39 -5.53
C ALA A 38 -6.89 -12.71 -6.42
N LYS A 39 -6.11 -11.69 -6.82
CA LYS A 39 -4.86 -11.88 -7.60
C LYS A 39 -3.86 -12.77 -6.86
N LEU A 40 -3.67 -12.58 -5.55
CA LEU A 40 -2.77 -13.42 -4.77
C LEU A 40 -3.27 -14.87 -4.63
N ARG A 41 -4.58 -15.12 -4.70
CA ARG A 41 -5.13 -16.48 -4.74
C ARG A 41 -4.91 -17.12 -6.11
N GLU A 42 -5.04 -16.37 -7.20
CA GLU A 42 -4.73 -16.85 -8.56
C GLU A 42 -3.29 -17.34 -8.65
N VAL A 43 -2.33 -16.61 -8.06
CA VAL A 43 -0.92 -17.02 -7.95
C VAL A 43 -0.74 -18.40 -7.31
N LEU A 44 -1.57 -18.76 -6.32
CA LEU A 44 -1.48 -20.05 -5.63
C LEU A 44 -1.99 -21.22 -6.46
N THR A 45 -2.83 -20.94 -7.46
CA THR A 45 -3.43 -21.96 -8.34
C THR A 45 -2.77 -22.01 -9.72
N GLU A 46 -1.91 -21.03 -10.04
CA GLU A 46 -1.24 -20.94 -11.33
C GLU A 46 -0.08 -21.95 -11.43
N GLU A 47 -0.12 -22.79 -12.46
CA GLU A 47 0.88 -23.83 -12.71
C GLU A 47 2.03 -23.30 -13.60
N GLY A 48 1.78 -22.26 -14.39
CA GLY A 48 2.77 -21.59 -15.22
C GLY A 48 3.66 -20.64 -14.43
N ALA A 49 4.98 -20.92 -14.37
CA ALA A 49 5.92 -20.05 -13.65
C ALA A 49 5.91 -18.59 -14.18
N THR A 50 5.88 -18.40 -15.49
CA THR A 50 5.84 -17.06 -16.12
C THR A 50 4.58 -16.29 -15.76
N ASP A 51 3.41 -16.93 -15.83
CA ASP A 51 2.13 -16.27 -15.54
C ASP A 51 1.99 -15.98 -14.04
N ARG A 52 2.46 -16.89 -13.20
CA ARG A 52 2.53 -16.69 -11.74
C ARG A 52 3.43 -15.51 -11.36
N ASP A 53 4.61 -15.42 -11.96
CA ASP A 53 5.56 -14.34 -11.68
C ASP A 53 5.01 -12.99 -12.16
N GLN A 54 4.29 -12.97 -13.29
CA GLN A 54 3.59 -11.76 -13.76
C GLN A 54 2.47 -11.33 -12.81
N LEU A 55 1.64 -12.27 -12.34
CA LEU A 55 0.58 -11.97 -11.37
C LEU A 55 1.14 -11.42 -10.05
N LEU A 56 2.27 -11.97 -9.59
CA LEU A 56 2.99 -11.45 -8.41
C LEU A 56 3.55 -10.05 -8.67
N ALA A 57 4.20 -9.83 -9.82
CA ALA A 57 4.75 -8.53 -10.20
C ALA A 57 3.67 -7.45 -10.22
N ASP A 58 2.49 -7.74 -10.80
CA ASP A 58 1.34 -6.82 -10.82
C ASP A 58 0.89 -6.41 -9.40
N VAL A 59 0.88 -7.34 -8.45
CA VAL A 59 0.47 -7.08 -7.06
C VAL A 59 1.55 -6.26 -6.34
N ILE A 60 2.82 -6.61 -6.54
CA ILE A 60 3.95 -5.88 -5.96
C ILE A 60 3.97 -4.44 -6.48
N GLU A 61 3.87 -4.22 -7.79
CA GLU A 61 3.86 -2.89 -8.40
C GLU A 61 2.73 -2.02 -7.83
N ARG A 62 1.54 -2.58 -7.63
CA ARG A 62 0.42 -1.86 -7.01
C ARG A 62 0.73 -1.45 -5.57
N LEU A 63 1.30 -2.34 -4.77
CA LEU A 63 1.68 -2.05 -3.39
C LEU A 63 2.85 -1.06 -3.30
N GLU A 64 3.82 -1.15 -4.21
CA GLU A 64 4.93 -0.19 -4.33
C GLU A 64 4.43 1.21 -4.70
N ASN A 65 3.46 1.31 -5.61
CA ASN A 65 2.83 2.59 -5.94
C ASN A 65 2.12 3.22 -4.74
N VAL A 66 1.45 2.40 -3.91
CA VAL A 66 0.86 2.85 -2.65
C VAL A 66 1.95 3.30 -1.66
N GLN A 67 3.03 2.53 -1.54
CA GLN A 67 4.16 2.87 -0.67
C GLN A 67 4.84 4.17 -1.11
N ALA A 68 5.09 4.37 -2.41
CA ALA A 68 5.69 5.58 -2.94
C ALA A 68 4.86 6.83 -2.62
N ARG A 69 3.53 6.72 -2.74
CA ARG A 69 2.60 7.81 -2.33
C ARG A 69 2.69 8.08 -0.83
N TYR A 70 2.71 7.03 -0.01
CA TYR A 70 2.88 7.16 1.44
C TYR A 70 4.17 7.89 1.80
N GLU A 71 5.30 7.50 1.20
CA GLU A 71 6.60 8.15 1.42
C GLU A 71 6.58 9.63 1.02
N ALA A 72 5.96 9.95 -0.12
CA ALA A 72 5.84 11.34 -0.58
C ALA A 72 5.03 12.20 0.40
N VAL A 73 3.94 11.67 0.95
CA VAL A 73 3.11 12.37 1.96
C VAL A 73 3.89 12.55 3.27
N LEU A 74 4.58 11.52 3.75
CA LEU A 74 5.41 11.65 4.95
C LEU A 74 6.50 12.71 4.77
N MET A 75 7.15 12.73 3.61
CA MET A 75 8.14 13.74 3.27
C MET A 75 7.53 15.16 3.26
N HIS A 76 6.35 15.33 2.66
CA HIS A 76 5.62 16.60 2.64
C HIS A 76 5.25 17.09 4.05
N GLU A 77 4.81 16.18 4.93
CA GLU A 77 4.44 16.48 6.32
C GLU A 77 5.66 16.58 7.27
N GLY A 78 6.89 16.37 6.77
CA GLY A 78 8.11 16.39 7.59
C GLY A 78 8.24 15.22 8.56
N ILE A 79 7.58 14.10 8.28
CA ILE A 79 7.57 12.88 9.11
C ILE A 79 8.60 11.88 8.55
N ALA A 80 9.45 11.35 9.42
CA ALA A 80 10.40 10.30 9.05
C ALA A 80 9.71 8.97 8.75
N LEU A 81 10.30 8.16 7.86
CA LEU A 81 9.76 6.84 7.54
C LEU A 81 9.84 5.90 8.75
N PRO A 82 8.79 5.10 9.02
CA PRO A 82 8.78 4.13 10.12
C PRO A 82 9.53 2.82 9.82
N TYR A 83 10.22 2.74 8.68
CA TYR A 83 10.94 1.57 8.21
C TYR A 83 12.19 1.98 7.44
N SER A 84 13.15 1.05 7.32
CA SER A 84 14.30 1.22 6.43
C SER A 84 13.93 0.76 5.01
N ARG A 85 14.30 1.54 3.99
CA ARG A 85 14.26 1.06 2.60
C ARG A 85 15.27 -0.07 2.43
N SER A 86 14.80 -1.31 2.27
CA SER A 86 15.59 -2.29 1.54
C SER A 86 15.62 -1.87 0.08
N LYS A 87 16.79 -1.84 -0.55
CA LYS A 87 16.84 -1.77 -2.03
C LYS A 87 16.06 -2.98 -2.55
N GLY A 88 15.07 -2.74 -3.41
CA GLY A 88 14.32 -3.81 -4.07
C GLY A 88 15.27 -4.81 -4.74
N ILE A 89 14.83 -6.07 -4.79
CA ILE A 89 15.56 -7.19 -5.41
C ILE A 89 15.76 -6.90 -6.90
#